data_AF-A0AAW3GL69-F1
#
_entry.id   AF-A0AAW3GL69-F1
#
_cell.length_a   1.000
_cell.length_b   1.000
_cell.length_c   1.000
_cell.angle_alpha   90.00
_cell.angle_beta   90.00
_cell.angle_gamma   90.00
#
_symmetry.space_group_name_H-M   'P 1'
#
loop_
_entity.id
_entity.type
_entity.pdbx_description
1 polymer ?
#
loop_
_entity_poly.entity_id
_entity_poly.type
_entity_poly.pdbx_seq_one_letter_code
_entity_poly.pdbx_strand_id
1 'polypeptide(L)'
;MAFFDYSQALKVGQIDIKNARLKAGKTQKELAKLIGVTKQTIINDEKGTTEPSWDRLQEIATALNVDIDTLFPYNMLGEKRDFKWMEHLERLENNWLYSRMAEEEVLLQKILDFAIFQNKLDKDTLTTKELNNELNLEDNNTMSKEDKISLIILKYEKEIQEKTQKLIDLYKDQSSNELDTIRFESTNI
;
A
#
# COMPACT_ATOMS: atom_id res chain seq x y z
N MET A 1 -5.08 20.65 -6.53
CA MET A 1 -3.95 19.81 -6.12
C MET A 1 -4.52 18.71 -5.25
N ALA A 2 -4.79 17.54 -5.84
CA ALA A 2 -5.35 16.42 -5.12
C ALA A 2 -4.20 15.75 -4.35
N PHE A 3 -4.22 15.83 -3.02
CA PHE A 3 -3.29 15.08 -2.19
C PHE A 3 -3.58 13.60 -2.40
N PHE A 4 -2.71 12.89 -3.10
CA PHE A 4 -2.83 11.44 -3.21
C PHE A 4 -2.77 10.87 -1.80
N ASP A 5 -3.79 10.11 -1.41
CA ASP A 5 -3.83 9.48 -0.09
C ASP A 5 -2.79 8.36 -0.04
N TYR A 6 -1.60 8.71 0.44
CA TYR A 6 -0.46 7.81 0.61
C TYR A 6 -0.79 6.60 1.49
N SER A 7 -1.92 6.60 2.22
CA SER A 7 -2.34 5.51 3.12
C SER A 7 -2.40 4.13 2.45
N GLN A 8 -2.72 4.08 1.15
CA GLN A 8 -2.80 2.82 0.42
C GLN A 8 -1.43 2.26 0.03
N ALA A 9 -0.45 3.14 -0.22
CA ALA A 9 0.94 2.75 -0.50
C ALA A 9 1.72 2.47 0.80
N LEU A 10 1.36 3.15 1.89
CA LEU A 10 1.95 3.03 3.22
C LEU A 10 1.40 1.84 4.02
N LYS A 11 0.44 1.08 3.47
CA LYS A 11 -0.18 -0.08 4.11
C LYS A 11 0.91 -1.02 4.65
N VAL A 12 1.00 -0.99 5.97
CA VAL A 12 2.08 -1.46 6.82
C VAL A 12 2.57 -2.85 6.42
N GLY A 13 3.76 -2.90 5.82
CA GLY A 13 4.42 -4.15 5.42
C GLY A 13 5.68 -3.94 4.57
N GLN A 14 5.83 -2.75 3.97
CA GLN A 14 6.94 -2.43 3.07
C GLN A 14 7.98 -1.46 3.66
N ILE A 15 7.65 -0.80 4.79
CA ILE A 15 8.54 0.17 5.43
C ILE A 15 9.45 -0.54 6.44
N ASP A 16 10.76 -0.35 6.32
CA ASP A 16 11.78 -1.02 7.12
C ASP A 16 12.68 -0.01 7.86
N ILE A 17 12.03 0.80 8.71
CA ILE A 17 12.71 1.77 9.58
C ILE A 17 13.75 1.08 10.47
N LYS A 18 13.45 -0.13 10.93
CA LYS A 18 14.31 -0.89 11.84
C LYS A 18 15.64 -1.23 11.18
N ASN A 19 15.64 -1.79 9.97
CA ASN A 19 16.89 -2.13 9.31
C ASN A 19 17.65 -0.88 8.87
N ALA A 20 16.97 0.17 8.41
CA ALA A 20 17.61 1.45 8.12
C ALA A 20 18.32 2.03 9.36
N ARG A 21 17.64 2.04 10.51
CA ARG A 21 18.20 2.50 11.79
C ARG A 21 19.41 1.68 12.23
N LEU A 22 19.32 0.35 12.11
CA LEU A 22 20.42 -0.55 12.48
C LEU A 22 21.64 -0.36 11.57
N LYS A 23 21.44 -0.19 10.26
CA LYS A 23 22.53 0.13 9.30
C LYS A 23 23.20 1.47 9.61
N ALA A 24 22.43 2.46 10.09
CA ALA A 24 22.94 3.74 10.56
C ALA A 24 23.60 3.68 11.96
N GLY A 25 23.65 2.49 12.58
CA GLY A 25 24.27 2.29 13.89
C GLY A 25 23.58 3.01 15.04
N LYS A 26 22.27 3.30 14.92
CA LYS A 26 21.49 4.01 15.96
C LYS A 26 20.63 3.05 16.78
N THR A 27 20.48 3.36 18.06
CA THR A 27 19.46 2.76 18.93
C THR A 27 18.11 3.46 18.74
N GLN A 28 17.00 2.82 19.11
CA GLN A 28 15.66 3.43 19.08
C GLN A 28 15.59 4.71 19.91
N LYS A 29 16.35 4.78 21.02
CA LYS A 29 16.40 5.96 21.90
C LYS A 29 17.15 7.12 21.23
N GLU A 30 18.22 6.83 20.51
CA GLU A 30 18.97 7.85 19.77
C GLU A 30 18.17 8.40 18.60
N LEU A 31 17.52 7.53 17.80
CA LEU A 31 16.63 7.98 16.73
C LEU A 31 15.49 8.84 17.29
N ALA A 32 14.84 8.39 18.38
CA ALA A 32 13.79 9.15 19.04
C ALA A 32 14.25 10.55 19.46
N LYS A 33 15.47 10.65 20.03
CA LYS A 33 16.07 11.93 20.43
C LYS A 33 16.38 12.83 19.22
N LEU A 34 16.82 12.26 18.10
CA LEU A 34 17.16 13.02 16.89
C LEU A 34 15.93 13.68 16.27
N ILE A 35 14.78 13.00 16.25
CA ILE A 35 13.55 13.52 15.64
C ILE A 35 12.53 14.05 16.67
N GLY A 36 12.93 14.21 17.93
CA GLY A 36 12.09 14.84 18.96
C GLY A 36 10.85 14.05 19.40
N VAL A 37 10.87 12.72 19.30
CA VAL A 37 9.75 11.84 19.69
C VAL A 37 10.11 10.93 20.86
N THR A 38 9.12 10.19 21.36
CA THR A 38 9.38 9.18 22.40
C THR A 38 9.99 7.92 21.79
N LYS A 39 10.79 7.19 22.58
CA LYS A 39 11.26 5.84 22.19
C LYS A 39 10.09 4.93 21.81
N GLN A 40 8.95 5.05 22.50
CA GLN A 40 7.76 4.25 22.24
C GLN A 40 7.17 4.53 20.85
N THR A 41 7.21 5.79 20.41
CA THR A 41 6.81 6.17 19.05
C THR A 41 7.65 5.43 18.01
N ILE A 42 8.98 5.42 18.14
CA ILE A 42 9.86 4.66 17.23
C ILE A 42 9.57 3.16 17.26
N ILE A 43 9.30 2.59 18.44
CA ILE A 43 8.92 1.18 18.55
C ILE A 43 7.62 0.91 17.77
N ASN A 44 6.65 1.80 17.87
CA ASN A 44 5.36 1.65 17.20
C ASN A 44 5.51 1.81 15.68
N ASP A 45 6.30 2.78 15.24
CA ASP A 45 6.62 3.01 13.83
C ASP A 45 7.34 1.78 13.23
N GLU A 46 8.33 1.21 13.94
CA GLU A 46 9.07 0.02 13.50
C GLU A 46 8.24 -1.27 13.49
N LYS A 47 7.25 -1.37 14.38
CA LYS A 47 6.32 -2.51 14.43
C LYS A 47 5.17 -2.34 13.45
N GLY A 48 5.00 -1.16 12.86
CA GLY A 48 3.85 -0.86 12.03
C GLY A 48 2.54 -0.75 12.80
N THR A 49 2.58 -0.63 14.13
CA THR A 49 1.37 -0.44 14.95
C THR A 49 0.82 0.99 14.85
N THR A 50 1.63 1.91 14.33
CA THR A 50 1.23 3.26 13.97
C THR A 50 1.79 3.52 12.59
N GLU A 51 0.96 4.07 11.71
CA GLU A 51 1.36 4.47 10.38
C GLU A 51 2.07 5.83 10.46
N PRO A 52 3.39 5.91 10.20
CA PRO A 52 4.09 7.19 10.26
C PRO A 52 3.63 8.08 9.11
N SER A 53 3.43 9.37 9.38
CA SER A 53 3.15 10.34 8.30
C SER A 53 4.34 10.47 7.37
N TRP A 54 4.10 11.00 6.17
CA TRP A 54 5.17 11.30 5.22
C TRP A 54 6.27 12.20 5.82
N ASP A 55 5.87 13.27 6.50
CA ASP A 55 6.80 14.18 7.19
C ASP A 55 7.65 13.43 8.22
N ARG A 56 7.05 12.50 8.98
CA ARG A 56 7.78 11.66 9.93
C ARG A 56 8.80 10.76 9.25
N LEU A 57 8.45 10.18 8.09
CA LEU A 57 9.38 9.35 7.33
C LEU A 57 10.56 10.17 6.81
N GLN A 58 10.31 11.41 6.35
CA GLN A 58 11.35 12.35 5.96
C GLN A 58 12.27 12.73 7.14
N GLU A 59 11.71 13.01 8.31
CA GLU A 59 12.47 13.27 9.54
C GLU A 59 13.36 12.07 9.90
N ILE A 60 12.82 10.84 9.82
CA ILE A 60 13.56 9.61 10.10
C ILE A 60 14.70 9.41 9.10
N ALA A 61 14.45 9.52 7.80
CA ALA A 61 15.48 9.37 6.77
C ALA A 61 16.61 10.39 6.95
N THR A 62 16.24 11.65 7.22
CA THR A 62 17.18 12.74 7.51
C THR A 62 18.02 12.44 8.75
N ALA A 63 17.39 12.02 9.85
CA ALA A 63 18.07 11.70 11.11
C ALA A 63 19.02 10.49 11.00
N LEU A 64 18.71 9.55 10.12
CA LEU A 64 19.54 8.39 9.83
C LEU A 64 20.59 8.65 8.74
N ASN A 65 20.54 9.81 8.09
CA ASN A 65 21.40 10.20 6.95
C ASN A 65 21.35 9.16 5.82
N VAL A 66 20.13 8.76 5.45
CA VAL A 66 19.85 7.83 4.34
C VAL A 66 18.86 8.47 3.37
N ASP A 67 18.82 7.98 2.14
CA ASP A 67 17.75 8.32 1.21
C ASP A 67 16.41 7.78 1.74
N ILE A 68 15.33 8.53 1.54
CA ILE A 68 13.96 8.13 1.93
C ILE A 68 13.58 6.78 1.33
N ASP A 69 14.05 6.48 0.11
CA ASP A 69 13.85 5.20 -0.58
C ASP A 69 14.41 4.01 0.21
N THR A 70 15.44 4.24 1.04
CA THR A 70 16.04 3.21 1.91
C THR A 70 15.05 2.69 2.95
N LEU A 71 14.04 3.49 3.31
CA LEU A 71 12.99 3.07 4.22
C LEU A 71 11.99 2.11 3.55
N PHE A 72 12.01 1.94 2.23
CA PHE A 72 11.04 1.15 1.47
C PHE A 72 11.74 0.03 0.64
N PRO A 73 12.34 -0.98 1.28
CA PRO A 73 13.09 -2.00 0.57
C PRO A 73 12.24 -3.01 -0.22
N TYR A 74 10.92 -3.06 0.01
CA TYR A 74 10.03 -4.06 -0.58
C TYR A 74 8.89 -3.41 -1.37
N ASN A 75 8.44 -4.08 -2.42
CA ASN A 75 7.25 -3.68 -3.17
C ASN A 75 5.95 -4.22 -2.59
N MET A 76 4.82 -3.90 -3.25
CA MET A 76 3.48 -4.42 -2.93
C MET A 76 3.37 -5.95 -2.95
N LEU A 77 4.38 -6.65 -3.46
CA LEU A 77 4.48 -8.11 -3.53
C LEU A 77 5.48 -8.70 -2.50
N GLY A 78 6.12 -7.86 -1.67
CA GLY A 78 7.11 -8.29 -0.67
C GLY A 78 8.51 -8.60 -1.25
N GLU A 79 8.75 -8.26 -2.52
CA GLU A 79 10.01 -8.52 -3.21
C GLU A 79 10.99 -7.36 -3.00
N LYS A 80 12.25 -7.70 -2.75
CA LYS A 80 13.33 -6.73 -2.57
C LYS A 80 13.59 -5.99 -3.88
N ARG A 81 13.37 -4.67 -3.92
CA ARG A 81 13.58 -3.85 -5.13
C ARG A 81 14.79 -2.92 -5.01
N ASP A 82 15.48 -2.69 -6.14
CA ASP A 82 16.24 -1.48 -6.44
C ASP A 82 15.25 -0.47 -7.03
N PHE A 83 14.73 0.46 -6.23
CA PHE A 83 13.70 1.40 -6.69
C PHE A 83 13.89 2.79 -6.10
N LYS A 84 13.60 3.82 -6.90
CA LYS A 84 13.47 5.22 -6.45
C LYS A 84 11.99 5.53 -6.22
N TRP A 85 11.53 5.39 -4.99
CA TRP A 85 10.13 5.57 -4.62
C TRP A 85 9.67 7.00 -4.84
N MET A 86 10.52 7.99 -4.57
CA MET A 86 10.19 9.40 -4.83
C MET A 86 9.93 9.69 -6.31
N GLU A 87 10.77 9.15 -7.20
CA GLU A 87 10.61 9.33 -8.65
C GLU A 87 9.35 8.63 -9.17
N HIS A 88 8.99 7.48 -8.58
CA HIS A 88 7.77 6.77 -8.94
C HIS A 88 6.51 7.44 -8.39
N LEU A 89 6.54 7.95 -7.16
CA LEU A 89 5.43 8.68 -6.55
C LEU A 89 5.17 10.02 -7.27
N GLU A 90 6.24 10.75 -7.62
CA GLU A 90 6.14 11.97 -8.43
C GLU A 90 5.55 11.67 -9.83
N ARG A 91 5.87 10.51 -10.42
CA ARG A 91 5.24 10.05 -11.67
C ARG A 91 3.79 9.63 -11.47
N LEU A 92 3.43 8.97 -10.37
CA LEU A 92 2.04 8.60 -10.08
C LEU A 92 1.17 9.85 -9.87
N GLU A 93 1.67 10.83 -9.13
CA GLU A 93 0.96 12.07 -8.80
C GLU A 93 0.80 12.99 -10.01
N ASN A 94 1.79 13.03 -10.91
CA ASN A 94 1.79 13.94 -12.05
C ASN A 94 1.49 13.28 -13.41
N ASN A 95 1.33 11.96 -13.46
CA ASN A 95 1.04 11.25 -14.70
C ASN A 95 -0.11 10.25 -14.51
N TRP A 96 -1.25 10.65 -15.05
CA TRP A 96 -2.48 9.88 -15.09
C TRP A 96 -2.29 8.45 -15.61
N LEU A 97 -1.45 8.25 -16.64
CA LEU A 97 -1.21 6.94 -17.23
C LEU A 97 -0.56 5.98 -16.22
N TYR A 98 0.37 6.47 -15.41
CA TYR A 98 1.01 5.66 -14.37
C TYR A 98 0.05 5.40 -13.21
N SER A 99 -0.73 6.40 -12.77
CA SER A 99 -1.77 6.21 -11.75
C SER A 99 -2.77 5.12 -12.17
N ARG A 100 -3.20 5.14 -13.44
CA ARG A 100 -4.08 4.13 -14.03
C ARG A 100 -3.42 2.75 -14.07
N MET A 101 -2.20 2.65 -14.59
CA MET A 101 -1.48 1.38 -14.68
C MET A 101 -1.24 0.74 -13.30
N ALA A 102 -0.92 1.54 -12.29
CA ALA A 102 -0.76 1.05 -10.93
C ALA A 102 -2.10 0.52 -10.36
N GLU A 103 -3.20 1.23 -10.59
CA GLU A 103 -4.53 0.79 -10.17
C GLU A 103 -4.96 -0.49 -10.91
N GLU A 104 -4.63 -0.61 -12.20
CA GLU A 104 -4.82 -1.82 -13.01
C GLU A 104 -4.03 -3.01 -12.44
N GLU A 105 -2.75 -2.80 -12.11
CA GLU A 105 -1.89 -3.83 -11.52
C GLU A 105 -2.48 -4.34 -10.19
N VAL A 106 -2.93 -3.42 -9.33
CA VAL A 106 -3.55 -3.78 -8.05
C VAL A 106 -4.86 -4.55 -8.25
N LEU A 107 -5.72 -4.10 -9.18
CA LEU A 107 -6.97 -4.80 -9.50
C LEU A 107 -6.70 -6.22 -10.03
N LEU A 108 -5.74 -6.38 -10.94
CA LEU A 108 -5.35 -7.68 -11.48
C LEU A 108 -4.84 -8.62 -10.38
N GLN A 109 -4.05 -8.11 -9.45
CA GLN A 109 -3.58 -8.91 -8.31
C GLN A 109 -4.75 -9.38 -7.44
N LYS A 110 -5.72 -8.51 -7.16
CA LYS A 110 -6.91 -8.87 -6.37
C LYS A 110 -7.76 -9.94 -7.05
N ILE A 111 -7.93 -9.84 -8.37
CA ILE A 111 -8.62 -10.85 -9.17
C ILE A 111 -7.87 -12.19 -9.13
N LEU A 112 -6.54 -12.16 -9.26
CA LEU A 112 -5.70 -13.36 -9.18
C LEU A 112 -5.82 -14.04 -7.81
N ASP A 113 -5.69 -13.28 -6.73
CA ASP A 113 -5.82 -13.79 -5.36
C ASP A 113 -7.18 -14.45 -5.14
N PHE A 114 -8.26 -13.80 -5.61
CA PHE A 114 -9.60 -14.34 -5.54
C PHE A 114 -9.76 -15.63 -6.36
N ALA A 115 -9.20 -15.69 -7.58
CA ALA A 115 -9.23 -16.89 -8.41
C ALA A 115 -8.47 -18.06 -7.75
N ILE A 116 -7.32 -17.79 -7.12
CA ILE A 116 -6.57 -18.79 -6.35
C ILE A 116 -7.40 -19.30 -5.17
N PHE A 117 -8.06 -18.39 -4.44
CA PHE A 117 -8.95 -18.75 -3.33
C PHE A 117 -10.10 -19.65 -3.81
N GLN A 118 -10.80 -19.27 -4.88
CA GLN A 118 -11.88 -20.08 -5.47
C GLN A 118 -11.37 -21.46 -5.89
N ASN A 119 -10.20 -21.55 -6.53
CA ASN A 119 -9.63 -22.83 -6.92
C ASN A 119 -9.32 -23.74 -5.71
N LYS A 120 -8.85 -23.17 -4.60
CA LYS A 120 -8.62 -23.92 -3.36
C LYS A 120 -9.94 -24.40 -2.74
N LEU A 121 -10.99 -23.59 -2.83
CA LEU A 121 -12.33 -23.91 -2.34
C LEU A 121 -12.93 -25.09 -3.14
N ASP A 122 -12.87 -25.03 -4.47
CA ASP A 122 -13.36 -26.08 -5.37
C ASP A 122 -12.67 -27.43 -5.13
N LYS A 123 -11.38 -27.40 -4.77
CA LYS A 123 -10.58 -28.59 -4.46
C LYS A 123 -10.71 -29.06 -3.01
N ASP A 124 -11.49 -28.37 -2.17
CA ASP A 124 -11.59 -28.54 -0.71
C ASP A 124 -10.23 -28.63 -0.01
N THR A 125 -9.27 -27.83 -0.47
CA THR A 125 -7.90 -27.78 0.09
C THR A 125 -7.72 -26.71 1.17
N LEU A 126 -8.78 -25.94 1.45
CA LEU A 126 -8.74 -24.78 2.32
C LEU A 126 -8.83 -25.18 3.79
N THR A 127 -7.80 -24.81 4.56
CA THR A 127 -7.72 -25.10 5.99
C THR A 127 -8.41 -24.01 6.82
N THR A 128 -8.93 -24.38 8.01
CA THR A 128 -9.51 -23.41 8.95
C THR A 128 -8.49 -22.36 9.40
N LYS A 129 -7.20 -22.73 9.46
CA LYS A 129 -6.12 -21.79 9.80
C LYS A 129 -5.91 -20.74 8.70
N GLU A 130 -5.93 -21.15 7.43
CA GLU A 130 -5.87 -20.20 6.31
C GLU A 130 -7.07 -19.27 6.31
N LEU A 131 -8.28 -19.78 6.56
CA LEU A 131 -9.50 -18.97 6.69
C LEU A 131 -9.41 -17.96 7.84
N ASN A 132 -8.88 -18.39 8.99
CA ASN A 132 -8.66 -17.51 10.14
C ASN A 132 -7.65 -16.41 9.81
N ASN A 133 -6.53 -16.76 9.20
CA ASN A 133 -5.50 -15.80 8.80
C ASN A 133 -6.05 -14.75 7.82
N GLU A 134 -6.82 -15.18 6.82
CA GLU A 134 -7.39 -14.28 5.81
C GLU A 134 -8.38 -13.25 6.40
N LEU A 135 -9.05 -13.63 7.50
CA LEU A 135 -9.99 -12.79 8.25
C LEU A 135 -9.36 -12.14 9.50
N ASN A 136 -8.08 -12.37 9.77
CA ASN A 136 -7.41 -11.96 11.01
C ASN A 136 -8.14 -12.42 12.30
N LEU A 137 -8.64 -13.65 12.32
CA LEU A 137 -9.31 -14.25 13.47
C LEU A 137 -8.34 -15.08 14.33
N GLU A 138 -8.55 -15.08 15.65
CA GLU A 138 -7.81 -15.96 16.57
C GLU A 138 -8.20 -17.43 16.36
N ASP A 139 -7.27 -18.37 16.61
CA ASP A 139 -7.50 -19.81 16.40
C ASP A 139 -8.65 -20.40 17.26
N ASN A 140 -8.98 -19.76 18.37
CA ASN A 140 -10.05 -20.17 19.30
C ASN A 140 -11.46 -19.75 18.86
N ASN A 141 -11.62 -19.09 17.71
CA ASN A 141 -12.91 -18.53 17.29
C ASN A 141 -13.95 -19.62 16.97
N THR A 142 -15.23 -19.32 17.22
CA THR A 142 -16.35 -20.24 17.04
C THR A 142 -17.07 -20.11 15.70
N MET A 143 -16.54 -19.32 14.76
CA MET A 143 -17.18 -19.08 13.48
C MET A 143 -17.10 -20.32 12.58
N SER A 144 -18.22 -20.64 11.91
CA SER A 144 -18.33 -21.76 10.97
C SER A 144 -17.35 -21.62 9.80
N LYS A 145 -16.90 -22.75 9.23
CA LYS A 145 -16.11 -22.76 7.99
C LYS A 145 -16.87 -22.06 6.85
N GLU A 146 -18.18 -22.30 6.74
CA GLU A 146 -19.05 -21.72 5.71
C GLU A 146 -19.20 -20.21 5.85
N ASP A 147 -19.37 -19.71 7.08
CA ASP A 147 -19.46 -18.28 7.36
C ASP A 147 -18.14 -17.57 7.04
N LYS A 148 -17.01 -18.19 7.41
CA LYS A 148 -15.67 -17.68 7.08
C LYS A 148 -15.49 -17.54 5.58
N ILE A 149 -15.84 -18.60 4.83
CA ILE A 149 -15.74 -18.59 3.36
C ILE A 149 -16.61 -17.46 2.79
N SER A 150 -17.86 -17.35 3.24
CA SER A 150 -18.79 -16.32 2.77
C SER A 150 -18.27 -14.90 3.02
N LEU A 151 -17.70 -14.64 4.21
CA LEU A 151 -17.10 -13.34 4.54
C LEU A 151 -15.86 -13.03 3.70
N ILE A 152 -15.01 -14.03 3.44
CA ILE A 152 -13.82 -13.85 2.59
C ILE A 152 -14.23 -13.54 1.15
N ILE A 153 -15.25 -14.22 0.61
CA ILE A 153 -15.78 -13.93 -0.73
C ILE A 153 -16.29 -12.48 -0.78
N LEU A 154 -17.12 -12.07 0.17
CA LEU A 154 -17.62 -10.69 0.25
C LEU A 154 -16.50 -9.66 0.37
N LYS A 155 -15.43 -9.97 1.12
CA LYS A 155 -14.23 -9.13 1.23
C LYS A 155 -13.56 -8.96 -0.14
N TYR A 156 -13.28 -10.05 -0.86
CA TYR A 156 -12.66 -9.98 -2.18
C TYR A 156 -13.54 -9.23 -3.18
N GLU A 157 -14.85 -9.53 -3.23
CA GLU A 157 -15.80 -8.86 -4.12
C GLU A 157 -15.83 -7.35 -3.86
N LYS A 158 -15.89 -6.94 -2.59
CA LYS A 158 -15.86 -5.52 -2.21
C LYS A 158 -14.56 -4.86 -2.65
N GLU A 159 -13.40 -5.47 -2.36
CA GLU A 159 -12.10 -4.92 -2.73
C GLU A 159 -11.96 -4.78 -4.26
N ILE A 160 -12.39 -5.78 -5.03
CA ILE A 160 -12.38 -5.76 -6.50
C ILE A 160 -13.31 -4.64 -7.02
N GLN A 161 -14.50 -4.50 -6.45
CA GLN A 161 -15.45 -3.44 -6.83
C GLN A 161 -14.89 -2.04 -6.55
N GLU A 162 -14.28 -1.81 -5.40
CA GLU A 162 -13.66 -0.53 -5.05
C GLU A 162 -12.55 -0.14 -6.03
N LYS A 163 -11.67 -1.10 -6.36
CA LYS A 163 -10.58 -0.89 -7.33
C LYS A 163 -11.11 -0.65 -8.74
N THR A 164 -12.11 -1.42 -9.15
CA THR A 164 -12.79 -1.23 -10.44
C THR A 164 -13.42 0.16 -10.55
N GLN A 165 -14.10 0.62 -9.50
CA GLN A 165 -14.71 1.95 -9.47
C GLN A 165 -13.66 3.05 -9.54
N LYS A 166 -12.56 2.93 -8.77
CA LYS A 166 -11.45 3.87 -8.83
C LYS A 166 -10.82 3.95 -10.21
N LEU A 167 -10.65 2.80 -10.88
CA LEU A 167 -10.15 2.75 -12.24
C LEU A 167 -11.12 3.43 -13.23
N ILE A 168 -12.43 3.17 -13.11
CA ILE A 168 -13.46 3.86 -13.90
C ILE A 168 -13.38 5.38 -13.71
N ASP A 169 -13.20 5.85 -12.48
CA ASP A 169 -13.11 7.29 -12.19
C ASP A 169 -11.84 7.90 -12.79
N LEU A 170 -10.71 7.20 -12.77
CA LEU A 170 -9.50 7.60 -13.50
C LEU A 170 -9.77 7.69 -15.01
N TYR A 171 -10.43 6.70 -15.61
CA TYR A 171 -10.78 6.76 -17.04
C TYR A 171 -11.76 7.90 -17.38
N LYS A 172 -12.68 8.25 -16.49
CA LYS A 172 -13.57 9.40 -16.67
C LYS A 172 -12.82 10.73 -16.60
N ASP A 173 -11.88 10.86 -15.66
CA ASP A 173 -11.07 12.07 -15.50
C ASP A 173 -10.16 12.35 -16.72
N GLN A 174 -9.74 11.30 -17.42
CA GLN A 174 -9.07 11.43 -18.72
C GLN A 174 -9.94 12.16 -19.75
N SER A 175 -11.23 11.82 -19.85
CA SER A 175 -12.14 12.45 -20.82
C SER A 175 -12.35 13.94 -20.56
N SER A 176 -12.34 14.36 -19.28
CA SER A 176 -12.43 15.78 -18.90
C SER A 176 -11.12 16.52 -19.15
N ASN A 177 -9.98 15.89 -18.89
CA ASN A 177 -8.66 16.49 -19.14
C ASN A 177 -8.31 16.54 -20.64
N GLU A 178 -8.74 15.56 -21.43
CA GLU A 178 -8.62 15.60 -22.90
C GLU A 178 -9.45 16.75 -23.51
N LEU A 179 -10.64 17.04 -22.97
CA LEU A 179 -11.45 18.21 -23.34
C LEU A 179 -10.74 19.53 -23.02
N ASP A 180 -10.02 19.61 -21.90
CA ASP A 180 -9.24 20.80 -21.54
C ASP A 180 -7.99 20.95 -22.42
N THR A 181 -7.26 19.88 -22.76
CA THR A 181 -6.16 19.96 -23.74
C THR A 181 -6.64 20.42 -25.12
N ILE A 182 -7.80 19.95 -25.58
CA ILE A 182 -8.40 20.41 -26.85
C ILE A 182 -8.85 21.88 -26.75
N ARG A 183 -9.36 22.32 -25.60
CA ARG A 183 -9.72 23.74 -25.34
C ARG A 183 -8.50 24.66 -25.35
N PHE A 184 -7.39 24.26 -24.74
CA PHE A 184 -6.16 25.06 -24.73
C PHE A 184 -5.47 25.10 -26.10
N GLU A 185 -5.56 24.04 -26.90
CA GLU A 185 -5.04 24.01 -28.28
C GLU A 185 -5.91 24.81 -29.26
N SER A 186 -7.22 24.86 -29.07
CA SER A 186 -8.15 25.59 -29.95
C SER A 186 -8.32 27.08 -29.64
N THR A 187 -7.67 27.60 -28.59
CA THR A 187 -7.70 29.04 -28.24
C THR A 187 -6.43 29.80 -28.67
N ASN A 188 -5.51 29.14 -29.38
CA ASN A 188 -4.32 29.76 -29.98
C ASN A 188 -4.40 29.72 -31.52
N ILE A 189 -5.37 30.44 -32.10
CA ILE A 189 -5.40 30.83 -33.53
C ILE A 189 -5.72 32.32 -33.62
#